data_AF-A0A2U0BLT7-F1
#
_entry.id   AF-A0A2U0BLT7-F1
#
_cell.length_a   1.000
_cell.length_b   1.000
_cell.length_c   1.000
_cell.angle_alpha   90.00
_cell.angle_beta   90.00
_cell.angle_gamma   90.00
#
_symmetry.space_group_name_H-M   'P 1'
#
loop_
_entity.id
_entity.type
_entity.pdbx_description
1 polymer ?
#
loop_
_entity_poly.entity_id
_entity_poly.type
_entity_poly.pdbx_seq_one_letter_code
_entity_poly.pdbx_strand_id
1 'polypeptide(L)'
;MQYRSRRVHGILFEPDHASMIIRNKPGRHYLIHGDDTRLITGFDTPLDAPDTMGYGIYHEADRPNTMWIRDRTGLRRIQGTPATPLERDAPWNRVATRIPNHPIPSPYA
;
A
#
# COMPACT_ATOMS: atom_id res chain seq x y z
N MET A 1 7.83 2.88 -16.71
CA MET A 1 7.45 3.16 -15.31
C MET A 1 8.66 2.92 -14.41
N GLN A 2 8.92 3.78 -13.43
CA GLN A 2 10.09 3.68 -12.55
C GLN A 2 9.69 3.77 -11.09
N TYR A 3 10.17 2.83 -10.30
CA TYR A 3 10.03 2.81 -8.85
C TYR A 3 11.14 3.65 -8.21
N ARG A 4 10.96 4.96 -8.19
CA ARG A 4 11.92 5.93 -7.63
C ARG A 4 11.15 7.14 -7.10
N SER A 5 11.77 7.99 -6.28
CA SER A 5 11.10 9.13 -5.66
C SER A 5 10.46 10.08 -6.68
N ARG A 6 9.28 10.61 -6.36
CA ARG A 6 8.45 11.44 -7.26
C ARG A 6 7.69 12.50 -6.48
N ARG A 7 7.56 13.69 -7.04
CA ARG A 7 6.59 14.68 -6.55
C ARG A 7 5.26 14.52 -7.27
N VAL A 8 4.17 14.43 -6.51
CA VAL A 8 2.79 14.34 -7.01
C VAL A 8 1.95 15.29 -6.18
N HIS A 9 1.24 16.24 -6.84
CA HIS A 9 0.49 17.31 -6.16
C HIS A 9 1.29 18.06 -5.07
N GLY A 10 2.58 18.31 -5.30
CA GLY A 10 3.47 19.01 -4.35
C GLY A 10 4.05 18.13 -3.23
N ILE A 11 3.56 16.90 -3.06
CA ILE A 11 4.03 15.96 -2.03
C ILE A 11 5.17 15.11 -2.59
N LEU A 12 6.28 14.96 -1.85
CA LEU A 12 7.36 14.05 -2.21
C LEU A 12 7.05 12.63 -1.71
N PHE A 13 6.93 11.71 -2.67
CA PHE A 13 6.76 10.28 -2.44
C PHE A 13 8.07 9.56 -2.67
N GLU A 14 8.50 8.78 -1.69
CA GLU A 14 9.69 7.95 -1.78
C GLU A 14 9.29 6.48 -1.83
N PRO A 15 9.96 5.66 -2.66
CA PRO A 15 9.61 4.25 -2.76
C PRO A 15 9.96 3.55 -1.47
N ASP A 16 9.00 2.79 -0.95
CA ASP A 16 9.23 1.99 0.22
C ASP A 16 9.58 0.55 -0.18
N HIS A 17 10.73 0.09 0.29
CA HIS A 17 11.25 -1.24 -0.05
C HIS A 17 11.02 -2.29 1.00
N ALA A 18 10.74 -1.87 2.24
CA ALA A 18 10.64 -2.73 3.40
C ALA A 18 9.20 -3.20 3.65
N SER A 19 8.21 -2.34 3.42
CA SER A 19 6.82 -2.69 3.72
C SER A 19 6.27 -3.68 2.72
N MET A 20 5.30 -4.45 3.20
CA MET A 20 4.60 -5.42 2.38
C MET A 20 3.14 -5.47 2.77
N ILE A 21 2.32 -5.89 1.81
CA ILE A 21 0.93 -6.22 2.07
C ILE A 21 0.80 -7.73 2.06
N ILE A 22 0.18 -8.27 3.09
CA ILE A 22 -0.18 -9.69 3.18
C ILE A 22 -1.70 -9.83 3.19
N ARG A 23 -2.17 -10.96 2.67
CA ARG A 23 -3.59 -11.34 2.64
C ARG A 23 -3.78 -12.60 3.46
N ASN A 24 -4.76 -12.58 4.35
CA ASN A 24 -5.11 -13.73 5.17
C ASN A 24 -6.12 -14.66 4.47
N LYS A 25 -6.43 -15.81 5.07
CA LYS A 25 -7.43 -16.77 4.54
C LYS A 25 -8.82 -16.15 4.34
N PRO A 26 -9.38 -15.38 5.29
CA PRO A 26 -10.62 -14.61 5.07
C PRO A 26 -10.56 -13.57 3.94
N GLY A 27 -9.38 -13.25 3.41
CA GLY A 27 -9.20 -12.28 2.34
C GLY A 27 -8.95 -10.85 2.79
N ARG A 28 -8.73 -10.60 4.08
CA ARG A 28 -8.35 -9.30 4.65
C ARG A 28 -6.88 -9.00 4.33
N HIS A 29 -6.61 -7.72 4.07
CA HIS A 29 -5.27 -7.24 3.74
C HIS A 29 -4.66 -6.52 4.93
N TYR A 30 -3.38 -6.80 5.21
CA TYR A 30 -2.61 -6.18 6.27
C TYR A 30 -1.38 -5.53 5.67
N LEU A 31 -1.10 -4.28 6.06
CA LEU A 31 0.17 -3.61 5.80
C LEU A 31 1.12 -3.91 6.95
N ILE A 32 2.30 -4.42 6.64
CA ILE A 32 3.40 -4.57 7.59
C ILE A 32 4.45 -3.52 7.23
N HIS A 33 4.77 -2.65 8.17
CA HIS A 33 5.76 -1.58 8.06
C HIS A 33 6.61 -1.51 9.34
N GLY A 34 7.81 -2.09 9.31
CA GLY A 34 8.61 -2.27 10.52
C GLY A 34 7.83 -3.06 11.58
N ASP A 35 7.73 -2.50 12.79
CA ASP A 35 6.97 -3.09 13.90
C ASP A 35 5.46 -2.74 13.85
N ASP A 36 5.03 -1.87 12.94
CA ASP A 36 3.64 -1.48 12.79
C ASP A 36 2.94 -2.41 11.79
N THR A 37 1.91 -3.11 12.28
CA THR A 37 1.00 -3.88 11.44
C THR A 37 -0.39 -3.28 11.50
N ARG A 38 -0.97 -3.02 10.33
CA ARG A 38 -2.31 -2.44 10.20
C ARG A 38 -3.19 -3.31 9.33
N LEU A 39 -4.43 -3.52 9.77
CA LEU A 39 -5.50 -4.01 8.90
C LEU A 39 -5.89 -2.87 7.95
N ILE A 40 -5.82 -3.11 6.64
CA ILE A 40 -6.24 -2.13 5.63
C ILE A 40 -7.76 -2.07 5.64
N THR A 41 -8.30 -0.91 5.99
CA THR A 41 -9.74 -0.65 6.07
C THR A 41 -10.27 0.08 4.84
N GLY A 42 -9.39 0.69 4.04
CA GLY A 42 -9.80 1.42 2.85
C GLY A 42 -8.65 2.20 2.22
N PHE A 43 -9.03 3.06 1.27
CA PHE A 43 -8.12 3.94 0.56
C PHE A 43 -8.80 5.29 0.38
N ASP A 44 -8.05 6.38 0.51
CA ASP A 44 -8.57 7.72 0.19
C ASP A 44 -8.74 7.91 -1.32
N THR A 45 -9.35 9.05 -1.69
CA THR A 45 -9.48 9.50 -3.07
C THR A 45 -8.11 9.45 -3.78
N PRO A 46 -8.03 8.82 -4.96
CA PRO A 46 -6.78 8.71 -5.70
C PRO A 46 -6.26 10.08 -6.13
N LEU A 47 -4.95 10.25 -6.01
CA LEU A 47 -4.21 11.29 -6.70
C LEU A 47 -3.80 10.79 -8.09
N ASP A 48 -3.81 11.71 -9.06
CA ASP A 48 -3.35 11.45 -10.42
C ASP A 48 -1.83 11.31 -10.42
N ALA A 49 -1.38 10.06 -10.44
CA ALA A 49 0.03 9.73 -10.50
C ALA A 49 0.54 9.74 -11.94
N PRO A 50 1.70 10.36 -12.22
CA PRO A 50 2.28 10.33 -13.56
C PRO A 50 2.47 8.90 -14.09
N ASP A 51 2.26 8.68 -15.39
CA ASP A 51 2.46 7.38 -16.05
C ASP A 51 3.88 6.84 -15.93
N THR A 52 4.84 7.71 -15.60
CA THR A 52 6.23 7.32 -15.37
C THR A 52 6.48 6.76 -13.96
N MET A 53 5.53 6.86 -13.03
CA MET A 53 5.63 6.37 -11.65
C MET A 53 5.37 4.86 -11.61
N GLY A 54 6.26 4.12 -10.94
CA GLY A 54 6.14 2.67 -10.77
C GLY A 54 5.04 2.27 -9.80
N TYR A 55 4.47 1.08 -10.00
CA TYR A 55 3.57 0.45 -9.04
C TYR A 55 4.32 0.05 -7.76
N GLY A 56 3.64 0.11 -6.62
CA GLY A 56 4.19 -0.29 -5.34
C GLY A 56 3.80 0.65 -4.20
N ILE A 57 4.51 0.49 -3.07
CA ILE A 57 4.25 1.22 -1.83
C ILE A 57 5.19 2.42 -1.77
N TYR A 58 4.67 3.56 -1.34
CA TYR A 58 5.44 4.78 -1.16
C TYR A 58 5.13 5.35 0.22
N HIS A 59 6.11 5.99 0.86
CA HIS A 59 5.85 6.86 2.00
C HIS A 59 5.91 8.32 1.58
N GLU A 60 5.16 9.14 2.29
CA GLU A 60 5.23 10.60 2.19
C GLU A 60 6.46 11.09 2.96
N ALA A 61 7.39 11.79 2.29
CA ALA A 61 8.65 12.23 2.90
C ALA A 61 8.43 13.19 4.08
N ASP A 62 7.42 14.07 3.97
CA ASP A 62 7.10 15.06 5.00
C ASP A 62 6.30 14.46 6.17
N ARG A 63 5.76 13.24 6.00
CA ARG A 63 4.95 12.54 7.00
C ARG A 63 5.32 11.05 7.03
N PRO A 64 6.37 10.68 7.79
CA PRO A 64 7.02 9.37 7.69
C PRO A 64 6.10 8.16 7.95
N ASN A 65 4.97 8.34 8.65
CA ASN A 65 4.00 7.27 8.92
C ASN A 65 2.82 7.22 7.94
N THR A 66 2.86 8.02 6.86
CA THR A 66 1.79 8.08 5.87
C THR A 66 2.17 7.24 4.66
N MET A 67 1.52 6.09 4.55
CA MET A 67 1.78 5.11 3.50
C MET A 67 0.77 5.24 2.37
N TRP A 68 1.27 5.11 1.16
CA TRP A 68 0.53 5.23 -0.08
C TRP A 68 0.80 4.03 -0.97
N ILE A 69 -0.15 3.73 -1.83
CA ILE A 69 0.02 2.72 -2.87
C ILE A 69 -0.26 3.30 -4.24
N ARG A 70 0.66 3.07 -5.18
CA ARG A 70 0.40 3.24 -6.61
C ARG A 70 -0.07 1.91 -7.17
N ASP A 71 -1.32 1.86 -7.60
CA ASP A 71 -1.92 0.75 -8.35
C ASP A 71 -2.57 1.27 -9.64
N ARG A 72 -3.36 0.45 -10.36
CA ARG A 72 -3.99 0.87 -11.63
C ARG A 72 -4.94 2.08 -11.50
N THR A 73 -5.47 2.34 -10.31
CA THR A 73 -6.50 3.39 -10.07
C THR A 73 -5.90 4.74 -9.75
N GLY A 74 -4.62 4.80 -9.40
CA GLY A 74 -3.93 6.04 -9.04
C GLY A 74 -2.94 5.82 -7.90
N LEU A 75 -2.49 6.92 -7.31
CA LEU A 75 -1.75 6.93 -6.05
C LEU A 75 -2.74 7.18 -4.91
N ARG A 76 -2.93 6.20 -4.04
CA ARG A 76 -3.97 6.22 -2.99
C ARG A 76 -3.35 6.08 -1.61
N ARG A 77 -3.79 6.89 -0.66
CA ARG A 77 -3.34 6.77 0.74
C ARG A 77 -3.99 5.54 1.36
N ILE A 78 -3.19 4.75 2.07
CA ILE A 78 -3.65 3.53 2.73
C ILE A 78 -4.29 3.92 4.07
N GLN A 79 -5.57 3.57 4.25
CA GLN A 79 -6.23 3.68 5.54
C GLN A 79 -6.17 2.32 6.24
N GLY A 80 -5.93 2.35 7.55
CA GLY A 80 -5.91 1.13 8.33
C GLY A 80 -5.90 1.40 9.83
N THR A 81 -6.29 0.37 10.57
CA THR A 81 -6.26 0.35 12.03
C THR A 81 -5.18 -0.60 12.51
N PRO A 82 -4.52 -0.33 13.65
CA PRO A 82 -3.57 -1.27 14.26
C PRO A 82 -4.18 -2.67 14.37
N ALA A 83 -3.41 -3.69 14.00
CA ALA A 83 -3.87 -5.07 14.03
C ALA A 83 -2.72 -6.05 14.24
N THR A 84 -3.03 -7.19 14.85
CA THR A 84 -2.08 -8.29 15.02
C THR A 84 -2.49 -9.46 14.11
N PRO A 85 -1.61 -9.94 13.22
CA PRO A 85 -1.85 -11.17 12.48
C PRO A 85 -1.96 -12.36 13.44
N LEU A 86 -3.04 -13.13 13.35
CA LEU A 86 -3.27 -14.31 14.20
C LEU A 86 -3.00 -15.60 13.41
N GLU A 87 -2.36 -16.60 14.02
CA GLU A 87 -2.09 -17.89 13.35
C GLU A 87 -3.34 -18.55 12.77
N ARG A 88 -4.49 -18.43 13.44
CA ARG A 88 -5.78 -18.96 12.97
C ARG A 88 -6.25 -18.38 11.63
N ASP A 89 -5.74 -17.22 11.23
CA ASP A 89 -6.10 -16.54 9.98
C ASP A 89 -5.19 -16.94 8.81
N ALA A 90 -4.25 -17.87 9.04
CA ALA A 90 -3.41 -18.46 8.00
C ALA A 90 -4.23 -19.28 6.98
N PRO A 91 -3.71 -19.50 5.75
CA PRO A 91 -2.41 -19.04 5.24
C PRO A 91 -2.32 -17.54 4.99
N TRP A 92 -1.10 -17.01 5.11
CA TRP A 92 -0.74 -15.63 4.82
C TRP A 92 -0.02 -15.56 3.48
N ASN A 93 -0.58 -14.83 2.53
CA ASN A 93 -0.02 -14.69 1.18
C ASN A 93 0.46 -13.27 0.96
N ARG A 94 1.71 -13.10 0.51
CA ARG A 94 2.23 -11.79 0.12
C ARG A 94 1.55 -11.29 -1.15
N VAL A 95 1.09 -10.05 -1.14
CA VAL A 95 0.51 -9.37 -2.31
C VAL A 95 1.63 -8.70 -3.11
N ALA A 96 1.67 -8.96 -4.42
CA ALA A 96 2.69 -8.43 -5.31
C ALA A 96 2.36 -6.98 -5.73
N THR A 97 2.71 -6.01 -4.88
CA THR A 97 2.36 -4.59 -5.05
C THR A 97 3.04 -3.88 -6.21
N ARG A 98 4.17 -4.42 -6.70
CA ARG A 98 4.97 -3.81 -7.79
C ARG A 98 4.62 -4.33 -9.19
N ILE A 99 3.66 -5.26 -9.28
CA ILE A 99 3.24 -5.82 -10.57
C ILE A 99 2.10 -4.95 -11.12
N PRO A 100 2.22 -4.44 -12.37
CA PRO A 100 1.13 -3.75 -13.04
C PRO A 100 -0.18 -4.54 -12.99
N ASN A 101 -1.30 -3.84 -12.80
CA ASN A 101 -2.65 -4.43 -12.80
C ASN A 101 -2.96 -5.44 -11.70
N HIS A 102 -2.15 -5.58 -10.64
CA HIS A 102 -2.59 -6.30 -9.46
C HIS A 102 -3.46 -5.35 -8.62
N PRO A 103 -4.81 -5.43 -8.67
CA PRO A 103 -5.60 -4.65 -7.74
C PRO A 103 -5.22 -5.11 -6.33
N ILE A 104 -5.01 -4.15 -5.43
CA ILE A 104 -5.23 -4.45 -4.02
C ILE A 104 -6.69 -4.12 -3.80
N PRO A 105 -7.58 -5.12 -3.89
CA PRO A 105 -8.99 -4.86 -3.68
C PRO A 105 -9.13 -4.29 -2.28
N SER A 106 -9.85 -3.16 -2.19
CA SER A 106 -10.43 -2.79 -0.90
C SER A 106 -11.27 -3.98 -0.46
N PRO A 107 -11.05 -4.54 0.74
CA PRO A 107 -11.84 -5.68 1.23
C PRO A 107 -13.32 -5.33 1.48
N TYR A 108 -13.76 -4.10 1.14
CA TYR A 108 -15.11 -3.58 1.33
C TYR A 108 -15.74 -3.02 0.03
N ALA A 109 -15.26 -3.44 -1.15
CA ALA A 109 -15.94 -3.17 -2.43
C ALA A 109 -17.04 -4.19 -2.70
#